data_AF-A0A5Q0HCA5-F1
#
_entry.id   AF-A0A5Q0HCA5-F1
#
_cell.length_a   1.000
_cell.length_b   1.000
_cell.length_c   1.000
_cell.angle_alpha   90.00
_cell.angle_beta   90.00
_cell.angle_gamma   90.00
#
_symmetry.space_group_name_H-M   'P 1'
#
loop_
_entity.id
_entity.type
_entity.pdbx_description
1 polymer ?
#
loop_
_entity_poly.entity_id
_entity_poly.type
_entity_poly.pdbx_seq_one_letter_code
_entity_poly.pdbx_strand_id
1 'polypeptide(L)' 'METGAEIQREVLAEVEGRRDHRRIRAMLERWQEQGVPAERLVDELTDLMLDLRAQNRADDEDAVAEVLDLLTGW' A
#
# COMPACT_ATOMS: atom_id res chain seq x y z
N MET A 1 15.46 -5.07 -8.55
CA MET A 1 14.50 -5.53 -7.53
C MET A 1 14.48 -4.48 -6.44
N GLU A 2 13.80 -3.36 -6.70
CA GLU A 2 13.73 -2.19 -5.80
C GLU A 2 12.31 -1.59 -5.75
N THR A 3 11.53 -1.74 -6.84
CA THR A 3 10.17 -1.22 -6.98
C THR A 3 9.20 -1.66 -5.87
N GLY A 4 9.27 -2.92 -5.43
CA GLY A 4 8.37 -3.44 -4.40
C GLY A 4 8.56 -2.76 -3.04
N ALA A 5 9.81 -2.74 -2.56
CA ALA A 5 10.18 -2.03 -1.34
C ALA A 5 9.93 -0.51 -1.42
N GLU A 6 10.06 0.10 -2.60
CA GLU A 6 9.66 1.50 -2.83
C GLU A 6 8.15 1.71 -2.65
N ILE A 7 7.32 0.85 -3.26
CA ILE A 7 5.86 0.90 -3.12
C ILE A 7 5.47 0.77 -1.65
N GLN A 8 5.99 -0.25 -0.95
CA GLN A 8 5.71 -0.47 0.47
C GLN A 8 6.09 0.74 1.32
N ARG A 9 7.26 1.34 1.06
CA ARG A 9 7.74 2.51 1.79
C ARG A 9 6.88 3.75 1.56
N GLU A 10 6.49 4.02 0.33
CA GLU A 10 5.63 5.17 0.03
C GLU A 10 4.24 5.01 0.63
N VAL A 11 3.65 3.81 0.54
CA VAL A 11 2.37 3.49 1.19
C VAL A 11 2.48 3.68 2.69
N LEU A 12 3.50 3.09 3.32
CA LEU A 12 3.72 3.18 4.76
C LEU A 12 3.85 4.64 5.22
N ALA A 13 4.62 5.47 4.50
CA ALA A 13 4.78 6.88 4.83
C ALA A 13 3.46 7.66 4.76
N GLU A 14 2.58 7.34 3.81
CA GLU A 14 1.29 8.01 3.67
C GLU A 14 0.28 7.56 4.75
N VAL A 15 0.26 6.27 5.13
CA VAL A 15 -0.60 5.75 6.23
C VAL A 15 -0.11 6.16 7.62
N GLU A 16 1.20 6.28 7.84
CA GLU A 16 1.76 6.79 9.11
C GLU A 16 1.55 8.30 9.26
N GLY A 17 1.58 9.04 8.14
CA GLY A 17 1.56 10.49 8.16
C GLY A 17 0.17 11.10 8.27
N ARG A 18 -0.65 10.92 7.22
CA ARG A 18 -1.93 11.64 7.05
C ARG A 18 -3.14 10.75 6.82
N ARG A 19 -2.93 9.49 6.43
CA ARG A 19 -4.00 8.56 6.02
C ARG A 19 -4.92 9.18 4.96
N ASP A 20 -4.34 9.94 4.04
CA ASP A 20 -5.09 10.59 2.98
C ASP A 20 -5.33 9.58 1.86
N HIS A 21 -6.46 8.88 1.94
CA HIS A 21 -6.87 7.86 0.97
C HIS A 21 -6.90 8.36 -0.48
N ARG A 22 -7.19 9.65 -0.70
CA ARG A 22 -7.20 10.22 -2.06
C ARG A 22 -5.78 10.31 -2.61
N ARG A 23 -4.83 10.69 -1.77
CA ARG A 23 -3.41 10.78 -2.12
C ARG A 23 -2.78 9.40 -2.30
N ILE A 24 -3.11 8.45 -1.42
CA ILE A 24 -2.68 7.05 -1.55
C ILE A 24 -3.21 6.46 -2.87
N ARG A 25 -4.48 6.71 -3.19
CA ARG A 25 -5.04 6.29 -4.47
C ARG A 25 -4.30 6.88 -5.67
N ALA A 26 -4.08 8.20 -5.68
CA ALA A 26 -3.37 8.84 -6.79
C ALA A 26 -1.93 8.32 -6.95
N MET A 27 -1.29 7.91 -5.85
CA MET A 27 0.01 7.25 -5.86
C MET A 27 -0.07 5.84 -6.47
N LEU A 28 -1.06 5.02 -6.10
CA LEU A 28 -1.28 3.69 -6.69
C LEU A 28 -1.59 3.78 -8.19
N GLU A 29 -2.44 4.72 -8.60
CA GLU A 29 -2.75 4.99 -10.02
C GLU A 29 -1.46 5.35 -10.78
N ARG A 30 -0.59 6.19 -10.20
CA ARG A 30 0.71 6.52 -10.81
C ARG A 30 1.61 5.29 -10.98
N TRP A 31 1.63 4.37 -10.01
CA TRP A 31 2.40 3.13 -10.15
C TRP A 31 1.86 2.26 -11.29
N GLN A 32 0.55 2.19 -11.46
CA GLN A 32 -0.09 1.51 -12.60
C GLN A 32 0.26 2.17 -13.93
N GLU A 33 0.23 3.50 -14.01
CA GLU A 33 0.63 4.27 -15.20
C GLU A 33 2.10 4.06 -15.57
N GLN A 34 2.96 3.77 -14.59
CA GLN A 34 4.37 3.41 -14.79
C GLN A 34 4.58 1.93 -15.18
N GLY A 35 3.50 1.16 -15.33
CA GLY A 35 3.52 -0.22 -15.78
C GLY A 35 3.58 -1.27 -14.66
N VAL A 36 3.35 -0.89 -13.39
CA VAL A 36 3.20 -1.85 -12.30
C VAL A 36 1.77 -2.43 -12.33
N PRO A 37 1.59 -3.75 -12.55
CA PRO A 37 0.26 -4.32 -12.61
C PRO A 37 -0.43 -4.27 -11.23
N ALA A 38 -1.76 -4.14 -11.23
CA ALA A 38 -2.57 -4.10 -10.01
C ALA A 38 -2.32 -5.32 -9.10
N GLU A 39 -2.20 -6.51 -9.69
CA GLU A 39 -1.87 -7.74 -8.97
C GLU A 39 -0.56 -7.62 -8.19
N ARG A 40 0.45 -6.98 -8.78
CA ARG A 40 1.72 -6.74 -8.08
C ARG A 40 1.54 -5.77 -6.91
N LEU A 41 0.74 -4.71 -7.08
CA LEU A 41 0.44 -3.79 -5.97
C LEU A 41 -0.30 -4.51 -4.83
N VAL A 42 -1.25 -5.40 -5.14
CA VAL A 42 -1.94 -6.23 -4.15
C VAL A 42 -0.95 -7.13 -3.39
N ASP A 43 -0.04 -7.80 -4.10
CA ASP A 43 1.00 -8.64 -3.46
C ASP A 43 1.87 -7.81 -2.49
N GLU A 44 2.36 -6.64 -2.92
CA GLU A 44 3.23 -5.80 -2.10
C GLU A 44 2.51 -5.24 -0.86
N LEU A 45 1.24 -4.84 -1.00
CA LEU A 45 0.42 -4.37 0.11
C LEU A 45 0.10 -5.49 1.10
N THR A 46 -0.16 -6.70 0.61
CA THR A 46 -0.39 -7.88 1.45
C THR A 46 0.85 -8.24 2.25
N ASP A 47 2.03 -8.21 1.61
CA ASP A 47 3.32 -8.45 2.29
C ASP A 47 3.58 -7.39 3.38
N LEU A 48 3.30 -6.11 3.08
CA LEU A 48 3.39 -5.03 4.06
C LEU A 48 2.46 -5.25 5.27
N MET A 49 1.22 -5.68 5.05
CA MET A 49 0.31 -6.01 6.16
C MET A 49 0.87 -7.11 7.06
N LEU A 50 1.43 -8.17 6.46
CA LEU A 50 2.03 -9.28 7.22
C LEU A 50 3.24 -8.82 8.04
N ASP A 51 4.07 -7.94 7.47
CA ASP A 51 5.21 -7.35 8.16
C ASP A 51 4.78 -6.46 9.33
N LEU A 52 3.80 -5.56 9.12
CA LEU A 52 3.23 -4.71 10.18
C LEU A 52 2.62 -5.54 11.30
N ARG A 53 1.91 -6.63 10.96
CA ARG A 53 1.37 -7.58 11.92
C ARG A 53 2.47 -8.25 12.75
N ALA A 54 3.56 -8.68 12.12
CA ALA A 54 4.71 -9.26 12.80
C ALA A 54 5.39 -8.26 13.76
N GLN A 55 5.34 -6.97 13.43
CA GLN A 55 5.80 -5.87 14.28
C GLN A 55 4.78 -5.41 15.33
N ASN A 56 3.60 -6.04 15.41
CA ASN A 56 2.50 -5.66 16.29
C ASN A 56 1.99 -4.21 16.05
N ARG A 57 2.02 -3.77 14.79
CA ARG A 57 1.55 -2.45 14.33
C ARG A 57 0.12 -2.52 13.77
N ALA A 58 -0.83 -2.94 14.61
CA ALA A 58 -2.20 -3.25 14.19
C ALA A 58 -2.96 -2.06 13.55
N ASP A 59 -2.71 -0.83 14.01
CA ASP A 59 -3.37 0.38 13.48
C ASP A 59 -2.84 0.75 12.08
N ASP A 60 -1.57 0.44 11.79
CA ASP A 60 -1.01 0.60 10.44
C ASP A 60 -1.41 -0.57 9.53
N GLU A 61 -1.48 -1.79 10.05
CA GLU A 61 -2.02 -2.97 9.34
C GLU A 61 -3.46 -2.70 8.86
N ASP A 62 -4.31 -2.16 9.73
CA ASP A 62 -5.70 -1.79 9.41
C ASP A 62 -5.76 -0.72 8.32
N ALA A 63 -4.95 0.33 8.42
CA ALA A 63 -4.88 1.38 7.39
C ALA A 63 -4.42 0.84 6.03
N VAL A 64 -3.46 -0.09 5.99
CA VAL A 64 -3.04 -0.73 4.73
C VAL A 64 -4.15 -1.66 4.19
N ALA A 65 -4.92 -2.31 5.06
CA ALA A 65 -6.08 -3.10 4.65
C ALA A 65 -7.15 -2.24 3.95
N GLU A 66 -7.42 -1.03 4.46
CA GLU A 66 -8.32 -0.07 3.80
C GLU A 66 -7.79 0.33 2.41
N VAL A 67 -6.48 0.50 2.26
CA VAL A 67 -5.84 0.79 0.96
C VAL A 67 -5.98 -0.37 -0.02
N LEU A 68 -5.87 -1.60 0.46
CA LEU A 68 -6.06 -2.81 -0.36
C LEU A 68 -7.52 -2.96 -0.83
N ASP A 69 -8.48 -2.64 0.04
CA ASP A 69 -9.90 -2.58 -0.32
C ASP A 69 -10.15 -1.52 -1.42
N LEU A 70 -9.55 -0.33 -1.29
CA LEU A 70 -9.62 0.70 -2.33
C LEU A 70 -9.06 0.25 -3.68
N LEU A 71 -8.06 -0.61 -3.70
CA LEU A 71 -7.45 -1.13 -4.93
C LEU A 71 -8.27 -2.26 -5.57
N THR A 72 -8.95 -3.07 -4.75
CA THR A 72 -9.66 -4.30 -5.19
C THR A 72 -11.18 -4.12 -5.32
N GLY A 73 -11.76 -3.09 -4.73
CA GLY A 73 -13.18 -2.74 -4.82
C GLY A 73 -13.60 -2.00 -6.10
N TRP A 74 -12.78 -2.08 -7.16
CA TRP A 74 -12.96 -1.43 -8.45
C TRP A 74 -13.39 -2.39 -9.56
#